data_AF-Q7VCY5-F1
#
_entry.id   AF-Q7VCY5-F1
#
_cell.length_a   1.000
_cell.length_b   1.000
_cell.length_c   1.000
_cell.angle_alpha   90.00
_cell.angle_beta   90.00
_cell.angle_gamma   90.00
#
_symmetry.space_group_name_H-M   'P 1'
#
loop_
_entity.id
_entity.type
_entity.pdbx_description
1 polymer ?
#
loop_
_entity_poly.entity_id
_entity_poly.type
_entity_poly.pdbx_seq_one_letter_code
_entity_poly.pdbx_strand_id
1 'polypeptide(L)' 'MTQYNVKGRYTDKQGRTHNFRLVSDVSDRRFIEDLVRAQYPAEKVYINIVNQDLS' A
#
# COMPACT_ATOMS: atom_id res chain seq x y z
N MET A 1 -19.80 1.49 1.00
CA MET A 1 -18.40 1.80 1.37
C MET A 1 -17.59 1.74 0.09
N THR A 2 -16.79 2.75 -0.17
CA THR A 2 -15.96 2.80 -1.38
C THR A 2 -14.65 2.08 -1.09
N GLN A 3 -14.38 0.99 -1.80
CA GLN A 3 -13.11 0.27 -1.66
C GLN A 3 -12.11 0.79 -2.69
N TYR A 4 -10.84 0.76 -2.33
CA TYR A 4 -9.72 1.15 -3.17
C TYR A 4 -8.74 0.00 -3.29
N ASN A 5 -8.54 -0.46 -4.52
CA ASN A 5 -7.50 -1.41 -4.88
C ASN A 5 -6.16 -0.68 -4.98
N VAL A 6 -5.26 -1.01 -4.05
CA VAL A 6 -3.93 -0.41 -3.95
C VAL A 6 -2.90 -1.41 -4.42
N LYS A 7 -1.98 -0.96 -5.29
CA LYS A 7 -0.81 -1.73 -5.71
C LYS A 7 0.44 -0.89 -5.55
N GLY A 8 1.48 -1.49 -5.00
CA GLY A 8 2.75 -0.82 -4.79
C GLY A 8 3.87 -1.79 -4.50
N ARG A 9 4.98 -1.23 -4.06
CA ARG A 9 6.13 -1.97 -3.58
C ARG A 9 6.66 -1.33 -2.30
N TYR A 10 7.26 -2.12 -1.43
CA TYR A 10 8.01 -1.61 -0.29
C TYR A 10 9.42 -2.16 -0.30
N THR A 11 10.32 -1.42 0.35
CA THR A 11 11.69 -1.87 0.60
C THR A 11 11.80 -2.26 2.06
N ASP A 12 12.33 -3.44 2.35
CA ASP A 12 12.63 -3.86 3.72
C ASP A 12 13.93 -3.22 4.24
N LYS A 13 14.21 -3.40 5.53
CA LYS A 13 15.43 -2.90 6.17
C LYS A 13 16.73 -3.51 5.62
N GLN A 14 16.64 -4.54 4.78
CA GLN A 14 17.77 -5.18 4.10
C GLN A 14 17.93 -4.68 2.66
N GLY A 15 17.14 -3.69 2.24
CA GLY A 15 17.17 -3.12 0.89
C GLY A 15 16.46 -3.98 -0.16
N ARG A 16 15.75 -5.06 0.22
CA ARG A 16 15.03 -5.90 -0.74
C ARG A 16 13.68 -5.29 -1.05
N THR A 17 13.27 -5.38 -2.31
CA THR A 17 12.01 -4.84 -2.78
C THR A 17 10.96 -5.93 -2.87
N HIS A 18 9.78 -5.67 -2.31
CA HIS A 18 8.64 -6.58 -2.30
C HIS A 18 7.42 -5.87 -2.88
N ASN A 19 6.67 -6.55 -3.75
CA ASN A 19 5.43 -6.02 -4.29
C ASN A 19 4.28 -6.33 -3.33
N PHE A 20 3.34 -5.41 -3.17
CA PHE A 20 2.14 -5.61 -2.36
C PHE A 20 0.87 -5.23 -3.13
N ARG A 21 -0.23 -5.89 -2.76
CA ARG A 21 -1.58 -5.53 -3.17
C ARG A 21 -2.46 -5.58 -1.94
N LEU A 22 -3.25 -4.53 -1.72
CA LEU A 22 -4.19 -4.46 -0.61
C LEU A 22 -5.46 -3.73 -1.04
N VAL A 23 -6.51 -3.93 -0.26
CA VAL A 23 -7.75 -3.17 -0.37
C VAL A 23 -7.80 -2.22 0.81
N SER A 24 -8.10 -0.95 0.54
CA SER A 24 -8.29 0.08 1.57
C SER A 24 -9.63 0.75 1.38
N ASP A 25 -10.31 1.11 2.46
CA ASP A 25 -11.54 1.91 2.40
C ASP A 25 -11.25 3.40 2.17
N VAL A 26 -9.99 3.80 2.19
CA VAL A 26 -9.54 5.19 2.08
C VAL A 26 -8.52 5.31 0.94
N SER A 27 -8.63 6.37 0.14
CA SER A 27 -7.69 6.67 -0.95
C SER A 27 -6.45 7.45 -0.51
N ASP A 28 -6.39 7.88 0.76
CA ASP A 28 -5.27 8.65 1.30
C ASP A 28 -4.00 7.81 1.33
N ARG A 29 -2.98 8.29 0.60
CA ARG A 29 -1.68 7.63 0.49
C ARG A 29 -0.95 7.54 1.83
N ARG A 30 -1.13 8.51 2.73
CA ARG A 30 -0.50 8.46 4.06
C ARG A 30 -1.08 7.32 4.90
N PHE A 31 -2.41 7.20 4.90
CA PHE A 31 -3.09 6.10 5.57
C PHE A 31 -2.66 4.74 5.00
N ILE A 32 -2.59 4.63 3.67
CA ILE A 32 -2.13 3.42 3.00
C ILE A 32 -0.68 3.10 3.36
N GLU A 33 0.20 4.10 3.43
CA GLU A 33 1.61 3.93 3.81
C GLU A 33 1.74 3.42 5.26
N ASP A 34 1.00 3.99 6.20
CA ASP A 34 1.00 3.56 7.59
C ASP A 34 0.43 2.14 7.73
N LEU A 35 -0.60 1.80 6.96
CA LEU A 35 -1.16 0.44 6.93
C LEU A 35 -0.17 -0.59 6.38
N VAL A 36 0.58 -0.23 5.33
CA VAL A 36 1.66 -1.08 4.78
C VAL A 36 2.80 -1.24 5.80
N ARG A 37 3.18 -0.18 6.51
CA ARG A 37 4.21 -0.24 7.58
C ARG A 37 3.77 -1.05 8.79
N ALA A 38 2.47 -1.11 9.08
CA ALA A 38 1.94 -1.93 10.15
C ALA A 38 1.89 -3.43 9.79
N GLN A 39 1.61 -3.76 8.52
CA GLN A 39 1.56 -5.16 8.05
C GLN A 39 2.92 -5.74 7.68
N TYR A 40 3.82 -4.93 7.15
CA TYR A 40 5.09 -5.37 6.59
C TYR A 40 6.26 -4.66 7.25
N PRO A 41 7.46 -5.27 7.30
CA PRO A 41 8.68 -4.62 7.80
C PRO A 41 9.21 -3.59 6.78
N ALA A 42 8.34 -2.68 6.31
CA ALA A 42 8.61 -1.70 5.29
C ALA A 42 9.39 -0.51 5.85
N GLU A 43 10.57 -0.27 5.30
CA GLU A 43 11.35 0.95 5.54
C GLU A 43 10.88 2.08 4.62
N LYS A 44 10.70 1.79 3.33
CA LYS A 44 10.18 2.72 2.32
C LYS A 44 9.00 2.11 1.59
N VAL A 45 7.94 2.88 1.39
CA VAL A 45 6.75 2.44 0.67
C VAL A 45 6.58 3.27 -0.59
N TYR A 46 6.33 2.61 -1.71
CA TYR A 46 6.08 3.21 -3.00
C TYR A 46 4.69 2.75 -3.49
N ILE A 47 3.74 3.67 -3.44
CA ILE A 47 2.38 3.43 -3.91
C ILE A 47 2.31 3.82 -5.39
N ASN A 48 2.06 2.84 -6.26
CA ASN A 48 2.03 3.07 -7.71
C ASN A 48 0.60 3.33 -8.19
N ILE A 49 -0.37 2.59 -7.66
CA ILE A 49 -1.76 2.62 -8.11
C ILE A 49 -2.67 2.64 -6.88
N VAL A 50 -3.65 3.55 -6.89
CA VAL A 50 -4.78 3.59 -5.97
C VAL A 50 -6.01 3.76 -6.85
N ASN A 51 -6.74 2.67 -7.09
CA ASN A 51 -7.92 2.68 -7.95
C ASN A 51 -9.16 2.42 -7.12
N GLN A 52 -10.20 3.22 -7.30
CA GLN A 52 -11.51 2.96 -6.72
C GLN A 52 -12.10 1.70 -7.35
N ASP A 53 -12.53 0.76 -6.52
CA ASP A 53 -13.35 -0.35 -6.93
C ASP A 53 -14.79 0.17 -7.12
N LEU A 54 -15.27 0.14 -8.36
CA LEU A 54 -16.60 0.61 -8.78
C LEU A 54 -17.57 -0.57 -8.99
N SER A 55 -17.32 -1.67 -8.27
CA SER A 55 -18.15 -2.88 -8.32
C SER A 55 -19.56 -2.68 -7.76
#